data_AF-A0A959CBI8-F1
#
_entry.id   AF-A0A959CBI8-F1
#
_cell.length_a   1.000
_cell.length_b   1.000
_cell.length_c   1.000
_cell.angle_alpha   90.00
_cell.angle_beta   90.00
_cell.angle_gamma   90.00
#
_symmetry.space_group_name_H-M   'P 1'
#
loop_
_entity.id
_entity.type
_entity.pdbx_description
1 polymer ?
#
loop_
_entity_poly.entity_id
_entity_poly.type
_entity_poly.pdbx_seq_one_letter_code
_entity_poly.pdbx_strand_id
1 'polypeptide(L)' 'ENGRAQVVLRAYDKAHPFFFLSGSDNMVVFTTERYRERPLVIRGPGAGAEVTAAGVFAEVIGIGSYLT' A
#
# COMPACT_ATOMS: atom_id res chain seq x y z
N GLU A 1 -7.31 9.76 -12.26
CA GLU A 1 -6.86 11.16 -12.12
C GLU A 1 -5.87 11.46 -13.24
N ASN A 2 -5.98 12.59 -13.92
CA ASN A 2 -5.29 12.93 -15.19
C ASN A 2 -3.77 13.09 -15.05
N GLY A 3 -3.05 12.06 -14.57
CA GLY A 3 -1.61 12.08 -14.35
C GLY A 3 -1.14 13.03 -13.23
N ARG A 4 -2.04 13.40 -12.30
CA ARG A 4 -1.70 14.30 -11.18
C ARG A 4 -1.49 13.51 -9.90
N ALA A 5 -0.41 13.80 -9.19
CA ALA A 5 -0.15 13.31 -7.85
C ALA A 5 -0.21 14.49 -6.85
N GLN A 6 -0.71 14.25 -5.65
CA GLN A 6 -0.78 15.24 -4.58
C GLN A 6 -0.34 14.63 -3.26
N VAL A 7 0.32 15.43 -2.43
CA VAL A 7 0.59 15.14 -1.02
C VAL A 7 -0.16 16.18 -0.19
N VAL A 8 -1.05 15.74 0.70
CA VAL A 8 -1.90 16.63 1.50
C VAL A 8 -2.26 15.98 2.82
N LEU A 9 -2.37 16.80 3.87
CA LEU A 9 -2.97 16.38 5.13
C LEU A 9 -4.51 16.43 4.99
N ARG A 10 -5.20 15.33 5.29
CA ARG A 10 -6.66 15.24 5.22
C ARG A 10 -7.24 14.67 6.51
N ALA A 11 -8.35 15.25 6.98
CA ALA A 11 -9.14 14.70 8.08
C ALA A 11 -10.16 13.68 7.55
N TYR A 12 -10.36 12.61 8.30
CA TYR A 12 -11.32 11.55 7.99
C TYR A 12 -12.18 11.24 9.22
N ASP A 13 -13.43 10.82 8.99
CA ASP A 13 -14.31 10.37 10.07
C ASP A 13 -13.99 8.93 10.52
N LYS A 14 -14.69 8.47 11.55
CA LYS A 14 -14.52 7.12 12.12
C LYS A 14 -14.96 5.98 11.20
N ALA A 15 -15.79 6.27 10.20
CA ALA A 15 -16.25 5.26 9.24
C ALA A 15 -15.22 5.07 8.11
N HIS A 16 -14.32 6.04 7.90
CA HIS A 16 -13.32 5.96 6.85
C HIS A 16 -12.25 4.89 7.17
N PRO A 17 -11.83 4.04 6.20
CA PRO A 17 -10.86 2.99 6.44
C PRO A 17 -9.53 3.45 7.05
N PHE A 18 -9.08 4.68 6.73
CA PHE A 18 -7.83 5.25 7.27
C PHE A 18 -7.90 5.52 8.78
N PHE A 19 -9.09 5.62 9.38
CA PHE A 19 -9.22 5.81 10.82
C PHE A 19 -8.64 4.66 11.64
N PHE A 20 -8.69 3.45 11.10
CA PHE A 20 -8.23 2.23 11.77
C PHE A 20 -6.75 1.92 11.55
N LEU A 21 -5.94 2.86 11.05
CA LEU A 21 -4.49 2.68 10.97
C LEU A 21 -3.87 2.85 12.37
N SER A 22 -2.87 2.03 12.68
CA SER A 22 -2.22 2.04 13.99
C SER A 22 -0.71 1.91 13.85
N GLY A 23 0.04 2.55 14.75
CA GLY A 23 1.50 2.46 14.77
C GLY A 23 2.14 2.93 13.45
N SER A 24 2.92 2.06 12.83
CA SER A 24 3.61 2.29 11.55
C SER A 24 2.88 1.70 10.34
N ASP A 25 1.59 1.38 10.47
CA ASP A 25 0.80 0.87 9.35
C ASP A 25 0.67 1.90 8.23
N ASN A 26 0.95 1.46 7.00
CA ASN A 26 0.63 2.18 5.78
C ASN A 26 -0.57 1.52 5.09
N MET A 27 -1.29 2.31 4.29
CA MET A 27 -2.41 1.81 3.49
C MET A 27 -2.42 2.44 2.10
N VAL A 28 -2.60 1.58 1.10
CA VAL A 28 -2.72 1.94 -0.31
C VAL A 28 -4.06 1.45 -0.82
N VAL A 29 -4.80 2.32 -1.51
CA VAL A 29 -6.11 2.00 -2.08
C VAL A 29 -6.04 2.13 -3.59
N PHE A 30 -6.29 1.02 -4.28
CA PHE A 30 -6.38 1.00 -5.73
C PHE A 30 -7.84 1.05 -6.15
N THR A 31 -8.18 2.06 -6.94
CA THR A 31 -9.45 2.13 -7.66
C THR A 31 -9.16 1.96 -9.14
N THR A 32 -9.71 0.91 -9.73
CA THR A 32 -9.53 0.59 -11.16
C THR A 32 -10.90 0.31 -11.78
N GLU A 33 -10.96 0.08 -13.09
CA GLU A 33 -12.21 -0.33 -13.75
C GLU A 33 -12.78 -1.63 -13.14
N ARG A 34 -11.90 -2.61 -12.86
CA ARG A 34 -12.28 -3.88 -12.22
C ARG A 34 -12.66 -3.73 -10.75
N TYR A 35 -12.00 -2.83 -10.02
CA TYR A 35 -12.22 -2.61 -8.58
C TYR A 35 -12.98 -1.30 -8.32
N ARG A 36 -13.96 -0.97 -9.16
CA ARG A 36 -14.70 0.30 -9.08
C ARG A 36 -15.66 0.35 -7.89
N GLU A 37 -16.41 -0.72 -7.66
CA GLU A 37 -17.41 -0.78 -6.58
C GLU A 37 -16.78 -1.14 -5.23
N ARG A 38 -15.73 -1.96 -5.27
CA ARG A 38 -15.01 -2.45 -4.09
C ARG A 38 -13.51 -2.22 -4.32
N PRO A 39 -12.98 -1.05 -3.92
CA PRO A 39 -11.57 -0.74 -4.07
C PRO A 39 -10.66 -1.79 -3.43
N LEU A 40 -9.53 -2.08 -4.06
CA LEU A 40 -8.53 -2.97 -3.49
C LEU A 40 -7.73 -2.22 -2.43
N VAL A 41 -7.77 -2.70 -1.20
CA VAL A 41 -7.04 -2.13 -0.07
C VAL A 41 -5.87 -3.02 0.29
N ILE A 42 -4.66 -2.45 0.28
CA ILE A 42 -3.46 -3.07 0.84
C ILE A 42 -3.11 -2.31 2.12
N ARG A 43 -2.96 -3.04 3.23
CA ARG A 43 -2.60 -2.49 4.54
C ARG A 43 -1.56 -3.40 5.22
N GLY A 44 -0.65 -2.78 5.95
CA GLY A 44 0.24 -3.46 6.88
C GLY A 44 1.38 -2.54 7.32
N PRO A 45 2.36 -3.07 8.07
CA PRO A 45 3.50 -2.29 8.53
C PRO A 45 4.26 -1.69 7.34
N GLY A 46 4.35 -0.36 7.32
CA GLY A 46 5.04 0.38 6.26
C GLY A 46 6.52 0.62 6.53
N ALA A 47 6.98 0.35 7.74
CA ALA A 47 8.36 0.55 8.19
C ALA A 47 8.73 -0.46 9.28
N GLY A 48 10.03 -0.77 9.34
CA GLY A 48 10.61 -1.73 10.27
C GLY A 48 11.72 -2.53 9.58
N ALA A 49 12.78 -2.86 10.31
CA ALA A 49 13.95 -3.53 9.73
C ALA A 49 13.58 -4.86 9.06
N GLU A 50 12.80 -5.69 9.76
CA GLU A 50 12.38 -7.02 9.28
C GLU A 50 11.46 -6.93 8.05
N VAL A 51 10.45 -6.05 8.08
CA VAL A 51 9.50 -5.89 6.96
C VAL A 51 10.17 -5.31 5.73
N THR A 52 11.15 -4.42 5.92
CA THR A 52 11.94 -3.84 4.82
C THR A 52 12.85 -4.90 4.21
N ALA A 53 13.55 -5.69 5.04
CA ALA A 53 14.41 -6.77 4.58
C ALA A 53 13.63 -7.86 3.82
N ALA A 54 12.43 -8.22 4.29
CA ALA A 54 11.56 -9.15 3.60
C ALA A 54 11.15 -8.66 2.20
N GLY A 55 10.85 -7.36 2.06
CA GLY A 55 10.56 -6.75 0.76
C GLY A 55 11.74 -6.83 -0.22
N VAL A 56 12.95 -6.50 0.24
CA VAL A 56 14.17 -6.63 -0.58
C VAL A 56 14.44 -8.09 -0.95
N PHE A 57 14.24 -9.02 -0.02
CA PHE A 57 14.45 -10.44 -0.29
C PHE A 57 13.46 -11.01 -1.32
N ALA A 58 12.20 -10.58 -1.27
CA ALA A 58 11.21 -10.94 -2.27
C ALA A 58 11.61 -10.48 -3.69
N GLU A 59 12.19 -9.27 -3.82
CA GLU A 59 12.73 -8.77 -5.09
C GLU A 59 13.89 -9.64 -5.59
N VAL A 60 14.81 -10.05 -4.71
CA VAL A 60 15.92 -10.96 -5.08
C VAL A 60 15.40 -12.29 -5.63
N ILE A 61 14.39 -12.88 -4.98
CA ILE A 61 13.73 -14.11 -5.48
C ILE A 61 13.11 -13.85 -6.86
N GLY A 62 12.37 -12.74 -7.01
CA GLY A 62 11.72 -12.38 -8.27
C GLY A 62 12.71 -12.23 -9.43
N ILE A 63 13.84 -11.55 -9.20
CA ILE A 63 14.91 -11.41 -10.19
C ILE A 63 15.51 -12.78 -10.53
N GLY A 64 15.79 -13.60 -9.51
CA GLY A 64 16.31 -14.96 -9.72
C GLY A 64 15.39 -15.80 -10.60
N SER A 65 14.08 -15.78 -10.34
CA SER A 65 13.08 -16.50 -11.15
C SER A 65 12.90 -15.93 -12.56
N TYR A 66 13.17 -14.64 -12.79
CA TYR A 66 13.09 -14.05 -14.13
C TYR A 66 14.27 -14.46 -15.02
N LEU A 67 15.44 -14.71 -14.41
CA LEU A 67 16.68 -15.01 -15.13
C LEU A 67 16.88 -16.51 -15.45
N THR A 68 16.05 -17.39 -14.89
CA THR A 68 16.07 -18.85 -15.11
C THR A 68 14.89 -19.31 -15.94
#